data_AF-A0A1Q1FEG9-F1
#
_entry.id   AF-A0A1Q1FEG9-F1
#
_cell.length_a   1.000
_cell.length_b   1.000
_cell.length_c   1.000
_cell.angle_alpha   90.00
_cell.angle_beta   90.00
_cell.angle_gamma   90.00
#
_symmetry.space_group_name_H-M   'P 1'
#
loop_
_entity.id
_entity.type
_entity.pdbx_description
1 polymer ?
#
loop_
_entity_poly.entity_id
_entity_poly.type
_entity_poly.pdbx_seq_one_letter_code
_entity_poly.pdbx_strand_id
1 'polypeptide(L)'
;MTHVDDGRDVVVIEPSDLAMFRRDYGKLLPERSAERLSENSYDVMEYVYGLLDNGADAEGLDAPGDDGDADIAYHSHCQQRTMGVDEYTESVLSDLGYSVRTSDVECCGMAGSFGYKSEYYEVSMDVGDHLRDDLGEVEGATLTASGTSCQEQLDVLYEREVPHPIELIAPR
;
A
#
# COMPACT_ATOMS: atom_id res chain seq x y z
N MET A 1 -4.03 25.56 -8.20
CA MET A 1 -4.70 24.26 -8.32
C MET A 1 -5.92 24.30 -7.43
N THR A 2 -7.12 24.50 -7.97
CA THR A 2 -8.28 24.97 -7.18
C THR A 2 -8.57 24.15 -5.91
N HIS A 3 -8.51 22.81 -5.94
CA HIS A 3 -8.79 21.99 -4.75
C HIS A 3 -7.75 22.14 -3.62
N VAL A 4 -6.46 22.09 -3.94
CA VAL A 4 -5.37 22.30 -2.97
C VAL A 4 -5.30 23.78 -2.54
N ASP A 5 -5.70 24.71 -3.41
CA ASP A 5 -5.85 26.14 -3.08
C ASP A 5 -6.99 26.37 -2.08
N ASP A 6 -8.02 25.53 -2.12
CA ASP A 6 -9.16 25.55 -1.19
C ASP A 6 -8.89 24.76 0.11
N GLY A 7 -7.64 24.33 0.35
CA GLY A 7 -7.24 23.63 1.58
C GLY A 7 -7.71 22.18 1.68
N ARG A 8 -7.91 21.50 0.53
CA ARG A 8 -8.24 20.07 0.49
C ARG A 8 -6.98 19.24 0.27
N ASP A 9 -6.91 18.12 0.98
CA ASP A 9 -5.90 17.09 0.77
C ASP A 9 -6.25 16.21 -0.45
N VAL A 10 -5.22 15.66 -1.07
CA VAL A 10 -5.30 14.62 -2.10
C VAL A 10 -4.88 13.30 -1.45
N VAL A 11 -5.81 12.35 -1.36
CA VAL A 11 -5.53 11.03 -0.81
C VAL A 11 -5.63 10.01 -1.93
N VAL A 12 -4.59 9.19 -2.10
CA VAL A 12 -4.54 8.15 -3.13
C VAL A 12 -4.39 6.77 -2.51
N ILE A 13 -4.96 5.78 -3.19
CA ILE A 13 -4.83 4.36 -2.83
C ILE A 13 -3.60 3.75 -3.50
N GLU A 14 -3.28 4.21 -4.71
CA GLU A 14 -2.21 3.66 -5.51
C GLU A 14 -0.88 4.41 -5.23
N PRO A 15 0.15 3.75 -4.67
CA PRO A 15 1.36 4.45 -4.25
C PRO A 15 2.20 5.02 -5.39
N SER A 16 2.05 4.46 -6.60
CA SER A 16 2.69 5.00 -7.78
C SER A 16 2.14 6.39 -8.16
N ASP A 17 0.86 6.67 -7.92
CA ASP A 17 0.28 8.01 -8.09
C ASP A 17 0.87 9.01 -7.08
N LEU A 18 1.03 8.59 -5.82
CA LEU A 18 1.67 9.43 -4.80
C LEU A 18 3.11 9.79 -5.18
N ALA A 19 3.86 8.82 -5.71
CA ALA A 19 5.22 9.06 -6.19
C ALA A 19 5.25 10.09 -7.33
N MET A 20 4.24 10.08 -8.22
CA MET A 20 4.12 11.11 -9.25
C MET A 20 3.92 12.51 -8.65
N PHE A 21 3.05 12.63 -7.65
CA PHE A 21 2.75 13.90 -6.98
C PHE A 21 3.94 14.44 -6.17
N ARG A 22 4.61 13.59 -5.40
CA ARG A 22 5.71 13.99 -4.51
C ARG A 22 7.07 14.13 -5.20
N ARG A 23 7.29 13.47 -6.34
CA ARG A 23 8.61 13.44 -7.00
C ARG A 23 8.59 13.93 -8.43
N ASP A 24 7.78 13.33 -9.29
CA ASP A 24 7.90 13.58 -10.73
C ASP A 24 7.32 14.91 -11.16
N TYR A 25 6.24 15.37 -10.53
CA TYR A 25 5.63 16.64 -10.89
C TYR A 25 6.51 17.85 -10.54
N GLY A 26 7.45 17.71 -9.61
CA GLY A 26 8.52 18.70 -9.37
C GLY A 26 9.39 18.99 -10.61
N LYS A 27 9.46 18.05 -11.56
CA LYS A 27 10.20 18.22 -12.81
C LYS A 27 9.36 18.84 -13.93
N LEU A 28 8.03 18.87 -13.77
CA LEU A 28 7.07 19.18 -14.83
C LEU A 28 6.28 20.47 -14.56
N LEU A 29 6.10 20.83 -13.29
CA LEU A 29 5.28 21.97 -12.87
C LEU A 29 6.17 23.11 -12.33
N PRO A 30 5.65 24.35 -12.29
CA PRO A 30 6.29 25.41 -11.52
C PRO A 30 6.48 25.01 -10.06
N GLU A 31 7.63 25.34 -9.48
CA GLU A 31 8.06 24.97 -8.12
C GLU A 31 6.94 25.08 -7.07
N ARG A 32 6.36 26.28 -6.92
CA ARG A 32 5.26 26.53 -5.97
C ARG A 32 4.04 25.61 -6.17
N SER A 33 3.73 25.21 -7.41
CA SER A 33 2.62 24.31 -7.70
C SER A 33 2.97 22.87 -7.32
N ALA A 34 4.19 22.44 -7.62
CA ALA A 34 4.67 21.09 -7.29
C ALA A 34 4.81 20.89 -5.78
N GLU A 35 5.43 21.84 -5.07
CA GLU A 35 5.58 21.80 -3.61
C GLU A 35 4.23 21.66 -2.93
N ARG A 36 3.27 22.51 -3.30
CA ARG A 36 1.93 22.47 -2.70
C ARG A 36 1.18 21.19 -3.02
N LEU A 37 1.30 20.63 -4.22
CA LEU A 37 0.72 19.33 -4.50
C LEU A 37 1.36 18.25 -3.63
N SER A 38 2.70 18.21 -3.58
CA SER A 38 3.47 17.24 -2.81
C SER A 38 3.11 17.25 -1.32
N GLU A 39 3.07 18.45 -0.72
CA GLU A 39 2.78 18.66 0.71
C GLU A 39 1.33 18.31 1.10
N ASN A 40 0.40 18.34 0.15
CA ASN A 40 -1.03 18.06 0.39
C ASN A 40 -1.47 16.75 -0.29
N SER A 41 -0.54 15.85 -0.61
CA SER A 41 -0.83 14.53 -1.19
C SER A 41 -0.34 13.43 -0.26
N TYR A 42 -1.17 12.42 -0.02
CA TYR A 42 -0.92 11.35 0.95
C TYR A 42 -1.31 9.98 0.41
N ASP A 43 -0.58 8.95 0.86
CA ASP A 43 -1.06 7.58 0.79
C ASP A 43 -2.28 7.41 1.71
N VAL A 44 -3.21 6.52 1.38
CA VAL A 44 -4.41 6.32 2.19
C VAL A 44 -4.09 5.87 3.63
N MET A 45 -3.10 4.99 3.82
CA MET A 45 -2.71 4.54 5.15
C MET A 45 -1.90 5.60 5.90
N GLU A 46 -1.09 6.39 5.19
CA GLU A 46 -0.45 7.60 5.73
C GLU A 46 -1.48 8.62 6.24
N TYR A 47 -2.57 8.82 5.49
CA TYR A 47 -3.62 9.75 5.87
C TYR A 47 -4.38 9.27 7.11
N VAL A 48 -4.73 7.98 7.16
CA VAL A 48 -5.36 7.36 8.33
C VAL A 48 -4.44 7.46 9.55
N TYR A 49 -3.17 7.10 9.42
CA TYR A 49 -2.17 7.26 10.47
C TYR A 49 -2.14 8.71 11.00
N GLY A 50 -2.06 9.68 10.09
CA GLY A 50 -2.05 11.10 10.44
C GLY A 50 -3.29 11.53 11.22
N LEU A 51 -4.49 11.04 10.86
CA LEU A 51 -5.71 11.34 11.62
C LEU A 51 -5.64 10.76 13.04
N LEU A 52 -5.22 9.50 13.19
CA LEU A 52 -5.12 8.82 14.49
C LEU A 52 -4.07 9.49 15.39
N ASP A 53 -2.89 9.81 14.85
CA ASP A 53 -1.82 10.51 15.57
C ASP A 53 -2.26 11.91 16.04
N ASN A 54 -3.15 12.56 15.29
CA ASN A 54 -3.76 13.84 15.67
C ASN A 54 -5.01 13.70 16.56
N GLY A 55 -5.27 12.51 17.10
CA GLY A 55 -6.31 12.27 18.11
C GLY A 55 -7.70 11.98 17.54
N ALA A 56 -7.81 11.58 16.27
CA ALA A 56 -9.04 10.97 15.78
C ALA A 56 -9.31 9.63 16.48
N ASP A 57 -10.59 9.28 16.60
CA ASP A 57 -11.01 8.05 17.25
C ASP A 57 -10.88 6.84 16.31
N ALA A 58 -10.29 5.77 16.82
CA ALA A 58 -10.17 4.49 16.12
C ALA A 58 -11.43 3.62 16.23
N GLU A 59 -12.42 3.98 17.05
CA GLU A 59 -13.68 3.20 17.23
C GLU A 59 -14.44 2.94 15.92
N GLY A 60 -14.22 3.77 14.88
CA GLY A 60 -14.82 3.60 13.56
C GLY A 60 -14.04 2.68 12.61
N LEU A 61 -12.87 2.21 13.00
CA LEU A 61 -12.05 1.28 12.21
C LEU A 61 -12.29 -0.15 12.67
N ASP A 62 -12.24 -1.09 11.72
CA ASP A 62 -12.29 -2.50 12.04
C ASP A 62 -10.95 -2.99 12.61
N ALA A 63 -11.01 -4.02 13.45
CA ALA A 63 -9.88 -4.55 14.19
C ALA A 63 -10.06 -6.08 14.36
N PRO A 64 -8.98 -6.85 14.59
CA PRO A 64 -9.14 -8.26 14.86
C PRO A 64 -9.91 -8.45 16.18
N GLY A 65 -11.04 -9.16 16.12
CA GLY A 65 -11.75 -9.58 17.32
C GLY A 65 -10.99 -10.68 18.07
N ASP A 66 -11.44 -11.03 19.28
CA ASP A 66 -10.80 -12.07 20.11
C ASP A 66 -10.64 -13.44 19.41
N ASP A 67 -11.50 -13.73 18.41
CA ASP A 67 -11.52 -14.96 17.60
C ASP A 67 -11.10 -14.74 16.13
N GLY A 68 -10.62 -13.54 15.76
CA GLY A 68 -10.26 -13.17 14.39
C GLY A 68 -8.81 -13.49 14.01
N ASP A 69 -8.54 -13.65 12.70
CA ASP A 69 -7.16 -13.80 12.19
C ASP A 69 -6.40 -12.47 12.36
N ALA A 70 -5.64 -12.36 13.45
CA ALA A 70 -4.82 -11.18 13.75
C ALA A 70 -3.51 -11.16 12.97
N ASP A 71 -3.04 -12.30 12.47
CA ASP A 71 -1.79 -12.40 11.72
C ASP A 71 -1.95 -11.89 10.27
N ILE A 72 -1.10 -10.95 9.88
CA ILE A 72 -1.06 -10.36 8.54
C ILE A 72 0.26 -10.71 7.86
N ALA A 73 0.19 -11.25 6.66
CA ALA A 73 1.31 -11.35 5.73
C ALA A 73 1.19 -10.18 4.74
N TYR A 74 2.09 -9.21 4.82
CA TYR A 74 2.00 -7.95 4.09
C TYR A 74 3.11 -7.80 3.05
N HIS A 75 2.75 -7.36 1.84
CA HIS A 75 3.73 -6.85 0.86
C HIS A 75 3.47 -5.37 0.57
N SER A 76 4.39 -4.51 1.02
CA SER A 76 4.36 -3.08 0.69
C SER A 76 4.76 -2.81 -0.75
N HIS A 77 4.12 -1.80 -1.36
CA HIS A 77 4.43 -1.43 -2.73
C HIS A 77 5.84 -0.83 -2.83
N CYS A 78 6.57 -1.13 -3.90
CA CYS A 78 7.96 -0.65 -4.08
C CYS A 78 8.09 0.89 -4.00
N GLN A 79 7.08 1.63 -4.50
CA GLN A 79 7.05 3.10 -4.38
C GLN A 79 6.76 3.57 -2.96
N GLN A 80 5.99 2.83 -2.15
CA GLN A 80 5.79 3.19 -0.73
C GLN A 80 7.11 3.09 0.03
N ARG A 81 7.82 1.95 -0.09
CA ARG A 81 9.17 1.76 0.49
C ARG A 81 10.13 2.84 0.09
N THR A 82 10.16 3.12 -1.22
CA THR A 82 11.03 4.14 -1.79
C THR A 82 10.76 5.53 -1.20
N MET A 83 9.51 5.82 -0.81
CA MET A 83 9.11 7.07 -0.15
C MET A 83 9.13 7.01 1.38
N GLY A 84 9.30 5.82 1.98
CA GLY A 84 9.21 5.58 3.43
C GLY A 84 7.80 5.75 3.99
N VAL A 85 6.76 5.48 3.20
CA VAL A 85 5.35 5.62 3.63
C VAL A 85 4.66 4.28 3.90
N ASP A 86 5.34 3.17 3.64
CA ASP A 86 4.90 1.83 4.00
C ASP A 86 4.84 1.63 5.52
N GLU A 87 5.73 2.30 6.28
CA GLU A 87 5.75 2.29 7.75
C GLU A 87 4.40 2.70 8.37
N TYR A 88 3.62 3.56 7.70
CA TYR A 88 2.29 3.97 8.16
C TYR A 88 1.27 2.83 8.07
N THR A 89 1.38 1.97 7.06
CA THR A 89 0.52 0.80 6.93
C THR A 89 0.80 -0.17 8.07
N GLU A 90 2.08 -0.46 8.33
CA GLU A 90 2.52 -1.34 9.42
C GLU A 90 2.09 -0.81 10.79
N SER A 91 2.25 0.50 11.01
CA SER A 91 1.89 1.17 12.27
C SER A 91 0.39 1.12 12.52
N VAL A 92 -0.44 1.51 11.55
CA VAL A 92 -1.91 1.50 11.71
C VAL A 92 -2.42 0.10 11.98
N LEU A 93 -1.95 -0.91 11.24
CA LEU A 93 -2.36 -2.29 11.46
C LEU A 93 -1.91 -2.78 12.85
N SER A 94 -0.66 -2.51 13.24
CA SER A 94 -0.14 -2.92 14.55
C SER A 94 -0.89 -2.25 15.72
N ASP A 95 -1.21 -0.96 15.59
CA ASP A 95 -1.93 -0.19 16.61
C ASP A 95 -3.38 -0.68 16.78
N LEU A 96 -3.99 -1.20 15.70
CA LEU A 96 -5.30 -1.83 15.74
C LEU A 96 -5.25 -3.28 16.29
N GLY A 97 -4.06 -3.82 16.58
CA GLY A 97 -3.88 -5.13 17.21
C GLY A 97 -3.57 -6.26 16.23
N TYR A 98 -3.27 -5.96 14.96
CA TYR A 98 -2.77 -6.96 14.02
C TYR A 98 -1.29 -7.30 14.30
N SER A 99 -0.91 -8.54 14.05
CA SER A 99 0.46 -9.06 14.06
C SER A 99 0.98 -9.06 12.64
N VAL A 100 1.70 -7.99 12.26
CA VAL A 100 2.12 -7.75 10.87
C VAL A 100 3.51 -8.35 10.61
N ARG A 101 3.59 -9.20 9.58
CA ARG A 101 4.85 -9.65 8.98
C ARG A 101 4.94 -9.13 7.55
N THR A 102 5.83 -8.17 7.34
CA THR A 102 6.10 -7.59 6.02
C THR A 102 7.15 -8.40 5.27
N SER A 103 6.98 -8.57 3.96
CA SER A 103 7.98 -9.23 3.10
C SER A 103 9.25 -8.38 2.96
N ASP A 104 10.41 -9.01 2.87
CA ASP A 104 11.69 -8.33 2.60
C ASP A 104 11.92 -8.05 1.10
N VAL A 105 11.12 -8.66 0.22
CA VAL A 105 11.25 -8.51 -1.24
C VAL A 105 10.77 -7.13 -1.71
N GLU A 106 11.61 -6.44 -2.49
CA GLU A 106 11.37 -5.05 -2.93
C GLU A 106 10.23 -4.86 -3.93
N CYS A 107 9.95 -5.84 -4.79
CA CYS A 107 9.00 -5.70 -5.90
C CYS A 107 8.24 -7.00 -6.15
N CYS A 108 6.96 -6.89 -6.50
CA CYS A 108 6.11 -8.02 -6.86
C CYS A 108 6.43 -8.60 -8.26
N GLY A 109 7.07 -7.84 -9.15
CA GLY A 109 7.40 -8.26 -10.52
C GLY A 109 6.46 -7.73 -11.61
N MET A 110 5.24 -7.31 -11.26
CA MET A 110 4.24 -6.88 -12.25
C MET A 110 4.56 -5.54 -12.91
N ALA A 111 4.96 -4.53 -12.13
CA ALA A 111 5.22 -3.16 -12.61
C ALA A 111 4.17 -2.64 -13.61
N GLY A 112 2.88 -2.69 -13.23
CA GLY A 112 1.76 -2.33 -14.09
C GLY A 112 1.51 -3.35 -15.20
N SER A 113 1.35 -2.88 -16.45
CA SER A 113 1.12 -3.78 -17.60
C SER A 113 2.34 -4.58 -18.04
N PHE A 114 3.52 -4.36 -17.44
CA PHE A 114 4.76 -5.03 -17.82
C PHE A 114 4.64 -6.55 -17.66
N GLY A 115 4.17 -7.02 -16.50
CA GLY A 115 4.03 -8.45 -16.19
C GLY A 115 3.00 -9.20 -17.06
N TYR A 116 2.04 -8.49 -17.66
CA TYR A 116 1.07 -9.10 -18.58
C TYR A 116 1.60 -9.31 -20.00
N LYS A 117 2.72 -8.69 -20.38
CA LYS A 117 3.27 -8.82 -21.73
C LYS A 117 3.96 -10.16 -21.87
N SER A 118 3.63 -10.89 -22.93
CA SER A 118 4.21 -12.21 -23.24
C SER A 118 5.75 -12.23 -23.18
N GLU A 119 6.39 -11.12 -23.56
CA GLU A 119 7.84 -10.97 -23.58
C GLU A 119 8.47 -10.87 -22.19
N TYR A 120 7.69 -10.50 -21.18
CA TYR A 120 8.16 -10.24 -19.82
C TYR A 120 7.47 -11.08 -18.75
N TYR A 121 6.47 -11.88 -19.13
CA TYR A 121 5.70 -12.72 -18.22
C TYR A 121 6.59 -13.65 -17.40
N GLU A 122 7.53 -14.35 -18.03
CA GLU A 122 8.46 -15.25 -17.32
C GLU A 122 9.30 -14.49 -16.29
N VAL A 123 9.80 -13.28 -16.65
CA VAL A 123 10.58 -12.44 -15.73
C VAL A 123 9.72 -11.92 -14.57
N SER A 124 8.47 -11.55 -14.83
CA SER A 124 7.51 -11.13 -13.80
C SER A 124 7.24 -12.26 -12.81
N MET A 125 7.03 -13.47 -13.33
CA MET A 125 6.79 -14.66 -12.52
C MET A 125 8.02 -15.06 -11.71
N ASP A 126 9.22 -15.00 -12.28
CA ASP A 126 10.47 -15.29 -11.54
C ASP A 126 10.65 -14.33 -10.34
N VAL A 127 10.37 -13.03 -10.53
CA VAL A 127 10.39 -12.05 -9.42
C VAL A 127 9.29 -12.33 -8.41
N GLY A 128 8.08 -12.64 -8.88
CA GLY A 128 6.96 -12.99 -8.02
C GLY A 128 7.19 -14.26 -7.21
N ASP A 129 7.86 -15.27 -7.76
CA ASP A 129 8.19 -16.51 -7.06
C ASP A 129 9.14 -16.23 -5.89
N HIS A 130 10.09 -15.30 -6.02
CA HIS A 130 10.91 -14.85 -4.89
C HIS A 130 10.06 -14.20 -3.78
N LEU A 131 9.06 -13.40 -4.14
CA LEU A 131 8.12 -12.82 -3.18
C LEU A 131 7.30 -13.90 -2.47
N ARG A 132 6.79 -14.89 -3.20
CA ARG A 132 6.06 -16.03 -2.61
C ARG A 132 6.96 -16.83 -1.67
N ASP A 133 8.21 -17.07 -2.03
CA ASP A 133 9.16 -17.83 -1.20
C ASP A 133 9.46 -17.10 0.12
N ASP A 134 9.59 -15.77 0.08
CA ASP A 134 9.79 -14.92 1.27
C ASP A 134 8.54 -14.87 2.17
N LEU A 135 7.37 -14.68 1.55
CA LEU A 135 6.09 -14.68 2.27
C LEU A 135 5.74 -16.07 2.82
N GLY A 136 6.18 -17.15 2.18
CA GLY A 136 5.96 -18.52 2.61
C GLY A 136 4.48 -18.93 2.61
N GLU A 137 4.16 -19.95 3.41
CA GLU A 137 2.78 -20.37 3.66
C GLU A 137 2.04 -19.31 4.49
N VAL A 138 0.83 -18.95 4.06
CA VAL A 138 -0.03 -17.94 4.70
C VAL A 138 -1.31 -18.56 5.28
N GLU A 139 -1.29 -19.85 5.57
CA GLU A 139 -2.41 -20.53 6.23
C GLU A 139 -2.63 -19.94 7.63
N GLY A 140 -3.84 -19.42 7.89
CA GLY A 140 -4.17 -18.75 9.15
C GLY A 140 -3.72 -17.29 9.26
N ALA A 141 -3.16 -16.72 8.19
CA ALA A 141 -2.87 -15.29 8.09
C ALA A 141 -3.67 -14.64 6.96
N THR A 142 -4.00 -13.37 7.12
CA THR A 142 -4.53 -12.57 6.02
C THR A 142 -3.37 -12.07 5.16
N LEU A 143 -3.33 -12.50 3.91
CA LEU A 143 -2.41 -11.97 2.90
C LEU A 143 -2.96 -10.65 2.37
N THR A 144 -2.15 -9.59 2.39
CA THR A 144 -2.54 -8.26 1.89
C THR A 144 -1.36 -7.57 1.21
N ALA A 145 -1.65 -6.68 0.26
CA ALA A 145 -0.63 -5.88 -0.40
C ALA A 145 -1.14 -4.50 -0.78
N SER A 146 -0.22 -3.54 -0.78
CA SER A 146 -0.51 -2.18 -1.23
C SER A 146 -0.31 -2.06 -2.74
N GLY A 147 -1.24 -1.39 -3.41
CA GLY A 147 -1.21 -1.15 -4.85
C GLY A 147 -1.72 -2.31 -5.70
N THR A 148 -2.38 -1.95 -6.79
CA THR A 148 -3.16 -2.87 -7.64
C THR A 148 -2.29 -3.97 -8.24
N SER A 149 -1.11 -3.60 -8.76
CA SER A 149 -0.18 -4.57 -9.37
C SER A 149 0.39 -5.60 -8.39
N CYS A 150 0.54 -5.22 -7.11
CA CYS A 150 1.01 -6.14 -6.09
C CYS A 150 -0.10 -7.13 -5.68
N GLN A 151 -1.34 -6.65 -5.55
CA GLN A 151 -2.51 -7.48 -5.30
C GLN A 151 -2.70 -8.49 -6.42
N GLU A 152 -2.74 -8.04 -7.68
CA GLU A 152 -2.92 -8.92 -8.85
C GLU A 152 -1.83 -9.99 -8.96
N GLN A 153 -0.56 -9.66 -8.65
CA GLN A 153 0.51 -10.65 -8.65
C GLN A 153 0.26 -11.72 -7.57
N LEU A 154 -0.07 -11.30 -6.36
CA LEU A 154 -0.29 -12.23 -5.26
C LEU A 154 -1.58 -13.05 -5.46
N ASP A 155 -2.58 -12.49 -6.13
CA ASP A 155 -3.78 -13.23 -6.54
C ASP A 155 -3.41 -14.44 -7.41
N VAL A 156 -2.48 -14.24 -8.35
CA VAL A 156 -1.97 -15.30 -9.22
C VAL A 156 -1.10 -16.28 -8.45
N LEU A 157 -0.19 -15.79 -7.59
CA LEU A 157 0.79 -16.63 -6.90
C LEU A 157 0.17 -17.52 -5.81
N TYR A 158 -0.88 -17.05 -5.15
CA TYR A 158 -1.57 -17.75 -4.04
C TYR A 158 -2.96 -18.27 -4.42
N GLU A 159 -3.39 -18.05 -5.68
CA GLU A 159 -4.68 -18.51 -6.22
C GLU A 159 -5.89 -18.09 -5.35
N ARG A 160 -5.85 -16.88 -4.78
CA ARG A 160 -6.88 -16.31 -3.90
C ARG A 160 -6.90 -14.78 -4.00
N GLU A 161 -8.03 -14.16 -3.73
CA GLU A 161 -8.13 -12.70 -3.70
C GLU A 161 -7.33 -12.11 -2.52
N VAL A 162 -6.53 -11.08 -2.82
CA VAL A 162 -5.66 -10.36 -1.88
C VAL A 162 -6.18 -8.93 -1.69
N PRO A 163 -6.77 -8.60 -0.52
CA PRO A 163 -7.31 -7.27 -0.26
C PRO A 163 -6.20 -6.24 -0.07
N HIS A 164 -6.56 -4.96 -0.26
CA HIS A 164 -5.74 -3.82 0.11
C HIS A 164 -5.79 -3.61 1.63
N PRO A 165 -4.71 -3.15 2.29
CA PRO A 165 -4.71 -2.94 3.75
C PRO A 165 -5.85 -2.06 4.27
N ILE A 166 -6.28 -1.07 3.48
CA ILE A 166 -7.41 -0.19 3.84
C ILE A 166 -8.74 -0.96 4.02
N GLU A 167 -8.91 -2.08 3.30
CA GLU A 167 -10.12 -2.90 3.38
C GLU A 167 -10.17 -3.69 4.69
N LEU A 168 -9.01 -3.96 5.30
CA LEU A 168 -8.93 -4.66 6.58
C LEU A 168 -9.43 -3.82 7.75
N ILE A 169 -9.33 -2.50 7.63
CA ILE A 169 -9.69 -1.54 8.68
C ILE A 169 -11.00 -0.80 8.35
N ALA A 170 -11.63 -1.10 7.21
CA ALA A 170 -12.89 -0.49 6.82
C ALA A 170 -14.04 -1.00 7.71
N PRO A 171 -14.91 -0.12 8.24
CA PRO A 171 -16.02 -0.53 9.10
C PRO A 171 -16.98 -1.50 8.38
N ARG A 172 -17.37 -2.56 9.09
CA ARG A 172 -18.29 -3.61 8.62
C ARG A 172 -19.76 -3.30 8.91
#